data_AF-A0A949YB30-F1
#
_entry.id   AF-A0A949YB30-F1
#
_cell.length_a   1.000
_cell.length_b   1.000
_cell.length_c   1.000
_cell.angle_alpha   90.00
_cell.angle_beta   90.00
_cell.angle_gamma   90.00
#
_symmetry.space_group_name_H-M   'P 1'
#
loop_
_entity.id
_entity.type
_entity.pdbx_description
1 polymer ?
#
loop_
_entity_poly.entity_id
_entity_poly.type
_entity_poly.pdbx_seq_one_letter_code
_entity_poly.pdbx_strand_id
1 'polypeptide(L)'
;MTHHLSKLLLIGTLALVSPLSARDNYSIRHALARQDYGTALALTKKEFAGVRSGGEAANLIHVIISSAPAEEIAPLVTAAVEANPRYGQEVIQAAIEGASPSERAAIVSSVYFALSRNPSTPAPLLDYVSDLVNGSRVPTHSVLTTPWFNPGASVGTLE
;
A
#
# COMPACT_ATOMS: atom_id res chain seq x y z
N MET A 1 43.98 13.26 23.13
CA MET A 1 42.84 14.05 22.58
C MET A 1 42.44 13.54 21.19
N THR A 2 42.15 12.24 21.04
CA THR A 2 41.88 11.60 19.72
C THR A 2 40.57 10.81 19.68
N HIS A 3 39.86 10.71 20.81
CA HIS A 3 38.65 9.87 20.95
C HIS A 3 37.33 10.53 20.52
N HIS A 4 37.34 11.82 20.17
CA HIS A 4 36.12 12.55 19.77
C HIS A 4 35.94 12.67 18.24
N LEU A 5 37.02 12.51 17.47
CA LEU A 5 36.99 12.59 16.01
C LEU A 5 36.34 11.35 15.37
N SER A 6 36.58 10.16 15.91
CA SER A 6 35.98 8.91 15.44
C SER A 6 34.49 8.80 15.74
N LYS A 7 33.99 9.44 16.82
CA LYS A 7 32.54 9.54 17.09
C LYS A 7 31.82 10.47 16.11
N LEU A 8 32.44 11.59 15.73
CA LEU A 8 31.88 12.51 14.74
C LEU A 8 31.88 11.93 13.32
N LEU A 9 32.90 11.13 12.98
CA LEU A 9 32.96 10.43 11.68
C LEU A 9 31.88 9.35 11.56
N LEU A 10 31.57 8.63 12.65
CA LEU A 10 30.50 7.62 12.65
C LEU A 10 29.10 8.25 12.46
N ILE A 11 28.84 9.37 13.12
CA ILE A 11 27.57 10.12 12.99
C ILE A 11 27.46 10.74 11.59
N GLY A 12 28.57 11.23 11.02
CA GLY A 12 28.62 11.72 9.64
C GLY A 12 28.30 10.63 8.61
N THR A 13 28.80 9.41 8.80
CA THR A 13 28.50 8.28 7.89
C THR A 13 27.06 7.79 8.01
N LEU A 14 26.45 7.78 9.22
CA LEU A 14 25.04 7.41 9.38
C LEU A 14 24.08 8.47 8.80
N ALA A 15 24.44 9.75 8.84
CA ALA A 15 23.65 10.81 8.22
C ALA A 15 23.72 10.78 6.68
N LEU A 16 24.88 10.45 6.10
CA LEU A 16 25.05 10.33 4.64
C LEU A 16 24.44 9.05 4.04
N VAL A 17 24.18 8.02 4.87
CA VAL A 17 23.45 6.80 4.48
C VAL A 17 22.01 6.88 5.00
N SER A 18 21.43 8.09 5.01
CA SER A 18 19.97 8.19 5.03
C SER A 18 19.49 7.73 3.65
N PRO A 19 18.88 6.55 3.52
CA PRO A 19 18.51 6.02 2.21
C PRO A 19 17.56 7.02 1.57
N LEU A 20 17.74 7.30 0.29
CA LEU A 20 16.84 8.17 -0.51
C LEU A 20 15.36 7.81 -0.26
N SER A 21 15.06 6.54 0.00
CA SER A 21 13.75 6.03 0.42
C SER A 21 13.12 6.70 1.65
N ALA A 22 13.90 7.23 2.60
CA ALA A 22 13.36 7.93 3.76
C ALA A 22 12.77 9.30 3.38
N ARG A 23 13.29 9.94 2.33
CA ARG A 23 12.83 11.24 1.84
C ARG A 23 11.52 11.12 1.08
N ASP A 24 11.35 10.04 0.34
CA ASP A 24 10.14 9.80 -0.45
C ASP A 24 8.98 9.33 0.45
N ASN A 25 9.25 8.49 1.45
CA ASN A 25 8.28 8.12 2.49
C ASN A 25 7.78 9.32 3.30
N TYR A 26 8.62 10.34 3.52
CA TYR A 26 8.20 11.57 4.17
C TYR A 26 7.12 12.31 3.35
N SER A 27 7.23 12.31 2.02
CA SER A 27 6.27 13.01 1.17
C SER A 27 4.89 12.34 1.17
N ILE A 28 4.84 11.00 1.17
CA ILE A 28 3.59 10.23 1.30
C ILE A 28 2.97 10.49 2.68
N ARG A 29 3.76 10.37 3.76
CA ARG A 29 3.29 10.63 5.13
C ARG A 29 2.76 12.04 5.31
N HIS A 30 3.43 13.03 4.73
CA HIS A 30 3.01 14.42 4.79
C HIS A 30 1.70 14.65 4.00
N ALA A 31 1.53 14.01 2.84
CA ALA A 31 0.26 14.04 2.10
C ALA A 31 -0.88 13.41 2.91
N LEU A 32 -0.65 12.25 3.54
CA LEU A 32 -1.62 11.59 4.42
C LEU A 32 -1.98 12.47 5.63
N ALA A 33 -0.99 13.08 6.28
CA ALA A 33 -1.21 13.98 7.41
C ALA A 33 -2.02 15.24 7.04
N ARG A 34 -1.96 15.66 5.77
CA ARG A 34 -2.74 16.79 5.23
C ARG A 34 -4.07 16.36 4.61
N GLN A 35 -4.42 15.08 4.70
CA GLN A 35 -5.61 14.50 4.06
C GLN A 35 -5.64 14.69 2.55
N ASP A 36 -4.47 14.86 1.92
CA ASP A 36 -4.32 14.94 0.46
C ASP A 36 -4.10 13.53 -0.10
N TYR A 37 -5.17 12.73 -0.06
CA TYR A 37 -5.14 11.32 -0.43
C TYR A 37 -4.87 11.12 -1.92
N GLY A 38 -5.29 12.06 -2.78
CA GLY A 38 -4.96 12.04 -4.20
C GLY A 38 -3.45 12.12 -4.44
N THR A 39 -2.77 13.05 -3.76
CA THR A 39 -1.30 13.14 -3.81
C THR A 39 -0.64 11.91 -3.18
N ALA A 40 -1.17 11.41 -2.06
CA ALA A 40 -0.63 10.20 -1.43
C ALA A 40 -0.68 8.98 -2.36
N LEU A 41 -1.80 8.76 -3.06
CA LEU A 41 -1.95 7.68 -4.04
C LEU A 41 -0.99 7.83 -5.23
N ALA A 42 -0.86 9.04 -5.78
CA ALA A 42 0.05 9.30 -6.89
C ALA A 42 1.52 9.04 -6.51
N LEU A 43 1.92 9.47 -5.31
CA LEU A 43 3.26 9.22 -4.78
C LEU A 43 3.48 7.72 -4.52
N THR A 44 2.52 7.03 -3.92
CA THR A 44 2.58 5.58 -3.73
C THR A 44 2.81 4.86 -5.07
N LYS A 45 2.03 5.19 -6.12
CA LYS A 45 2.23 4.59 -7.44
C LYS A 45 3.64 4.84 -7.98
N LYS A 46 4.14 6.07 -7.84
CA LYS A 46 5.48 6.44 -8.28
C LYS A 46 6.56 5.65 -7.55
N GLU A 47 6.48 5.52 -6.23
CA GLU A 47 7.49 4.82 -5.44
C GLU A 47 7.50 3.32 -5.74
N PHE A 48 6.32 2.68 -5.81
CA PHE A 48 6.23 1.25 -6.11
C PHE A 48 6.67 0.89 -7.53
N ALA A 49 6.49 1.78 -8.51
CA ALA A 49 7.01 1.58 -9.86
C ALA A 49 8.56 1.46 -9.89
N GLY A 50 9.26 2.04 -8.91
CA GLY A 50 10.72 2.00 -8.80
C GLY A 50 11.29 0.81 -8.01
N VAL A 51 10.44 0.05 -7.31
CA VAL A 51 10.86 -1.04 -6.42
C VAL A 51 11.51 -2.19 -7.18
N ARG A 52 12.59 -2.73 -6.61
CA ARG A 52 13.45 -3.73 -7.28
C ARG A 52 13.41 -5.11 -6.63
N SER A 53 12.73 -5.26 -5.49
CA SER A 53 12.62 -6.53 -4.79
C SER A 53 11.34 -6.64 -3.95
N GLY A 54 10.90 -7.87 -3.68
CA GLY A 54 9.75 -8.12 -2.80
C GLY A 54 9.96 -7.64 -1.36
N GLY A 55 11.17 -7.77 -0.82
CA GLY A 55 11.50 -7.27 0.52
C GLY A 55 11.44 -5.75 0.63
N GLU A 56 11.87 -5.04 -0.42
CA GLU A 56 11.72 -3.58 -0.51
C GLU A 56 10.24 -3.19 -0.61
N ALA A 57 9.45 -3.90 -1.41
CA ALA A 57 8.01 -3.69 -1.56
C ALA A 57 7.27 -3.86 -0.22
N ALA A 58 7.55 -4.96 0.49
CA ALA A 58 6.96 -5.27 1.79
C ALA A 58 7.30 -4.21 2.84
N ASN A 59 8.57 -3.81 2.93
CA ASN A 59 8.98 -2.77 3.87
C ASN A 59 8.35 -1.41 3.55
N LEU A 60 8.27 -1.05 2.26
CA LEU A 60 7.66 0.21 1.83
C LEU A 60 6.17 0.27 2.19
N ILE A 61 5.41 -0.81 1.93
CA ILE A 61 3.97 -0.80 2.24
C ILE A 61 3.73 -0.73 3.75
N HIS A 62 4.51 -1.46 4.57
CA HIS A 62 4.43 -1.34 6.03
C HIS A 62 4.64 0.09 6.52
N VAL A 63 5.65 0.77 5.96
CA VAL A 63 5.95 2.16 6.32
C VAL A 63 4.82 3.10 5.96
N ILE A 64 4.17 2.89 4.82
CA ILE A 64 3.04 3.72 4.34
C ILE A 64 1.79 3.48 5.18
N ILE A 65 1.37 2.22 5.36
CA ILE A 65 0.13 1.89 6.08
C ILE A 65 0.20 2.24 7.56
N SER A 66 1.40 2.20 8.17
CA SER A 66 1.60 2.61 9.58
C SER A 66 1.25 4.08 9.86
N SER A 67 1.17 4.91 8.82
CA SER A 67 0.86 6.34 8.91
C SER A 67 -0.44 6.70 8.19
N ALA A 68 -1.13 5.70 7.63
CA ALA A 68 -2.38 5.90 6.91
C ALA A 68 -3.56 5.78 7.88
N PRO A 69 -4.61 6.60 7.71
CA PRO A 69 -5.89 6.32 8.35
C PRO A 69 -6.47 5.02 7.78
N ALA A 70 -7.27 4.31 8.58
CA ALA A 70 -7.74 2.96 8.27
C ALA A 70 -8.51 2.89 6.94
N GLU A 71 -9.23 3.95 6.61
CA GLU A 71 -10.03 4.08 5.38
C GLU A 71 -9.15 4.15 4.11
N GLU A 72 -7.91 4.60 4.23
CA GLU A 72 -6.99 4.82 3.10
C GLU A 72 -6.03 3.66 2.87
N ILE A 73 -5.95 2.70 3.81
CA ILE A 73 -5.04 1.54 3.70
C ILE A 73 -5.35 0.73 2.43
N ALA A 74 -6.60 0.36 2.20
CA ALA A 74 -6.97 -0.45 1.03
C ALA A 74 -6.68 0.26 -0.31
N PRO A 75 -7.07 1.53 -0.52
CA PRO A 75 -6.67 2.31 -1.70
C PRO A 75 -5.15 2.38 -1.92
N LEU A 76 -4.37 2.60 -0.86
CA LEU A 76 -2.90 2.69 -0.95
C LEU A 76 -2.27 1.34 -1.33
N VAL A 77 -2.75 0.24 -0.75
CA VAL A 77 -2.30 -1.11 -1.09
C VAL A 77 -2.65 -1.44 -2.54
N THR A 78 -3.88 -1.14 -2.98
CA THR A 78 -4.29 -1.34 -4.38
C THR A 78 -3.41 -0.53 -5.34
N ALA A 79 -3.15 0.74 -5.03
CA ALA A 79 -2.27 1.59 -5.85
C ALA A 79 -0.84 1.04 -5.93
N ALA A 80 -0.30 0.51 -4.83
CA ALA A 80 1.02 -0.12 -4.80
C ALA A 80 1.08 -1.38 -5.68
N VAL A 81 0.08 -2.26 -5.59
CA VAL A 81 -0.01 -3.49 -6.39
C VAL A 81 -0.17 -3.18 -7.88
N GLU A 82 -1.02 -2.21 -8.24
CA GLU A 82 -1.20 -1.79 -9.64
C GLU A 82 0.09 -1.21 -10.25
N ALA A 83 0.86 -0.47 -9.46
CA ALA A 83 2.09 0.15 -9.92
C ALA A 83 3.20 -0.86 -10.21
N ASN A 84 3.24 -1.96 -9.47
CA ASN A 84 4.23 -3.02 -9.68
C ASN A 84 3.66 -4.42 -9.38
N PRO A 85 2.89 -5.00 -10.33
CA PRO A 85 2.25 -6.30 -10.13
C PRO A 85 3.24 -7.44 -9.87
N ARG A 86 4.51 -7.29 -10.30
CA ARG A 86 5.56 -8.29 -10.08
C ARG A 86 5.79 -8.60 -8.61
N TYR A 87 5.67 -7.61 -7.73
CA TYR A 87 5.84 -7.77 -6.28
C TYR A 87 4.51 -7.62 -5.52
N GLY A 88 3.38 -7.79 -6.23
CA GLY A 88 2.05 -7.59 -5.66
C GLY A 88 1.73 -8.55 -4.53
N GLN A 89 2.22 -9.80 -4.58
CA GLN A 89 1.98 -10.78 -3.52
C GLN A 89 2.65 -10.35 -2.21
N GLU A 90 3.90 -9.88 -2.26
CA GLU A 90 4.65 -9.41 -1.10
C GLU A 90 4.02 -8.15 -0.49
N VAL A 91 3.51 -7.24 -1.33
CA VAL A 91 2.79 -6.05 -0.87
C VAL A 91 1.49 -6.44 -0.14
N ILE A 92 0.70 -7.34 -0.71
CA ILE A 92 -0.57 -7.77 -0.13
C ILE A 92 -0.32 -8.52 1.18
N GLN A 93 0.65 -9.44 1.19
CA GLN A 93 1.00 -10.22 2.37
C GLN A 93 1.43 -9.30 3.53
N ALA A 94 2.33 -8.35 3.26
CA ALA A 94 2.79 -7.38 4.25
C ALA A 94 1.64 -6.50 4.77
N ALA A 95 0.72 -6.09 3.88
CA ALA A 95 -0.41 -5.25 4.27
C ALA A 95 -1.45 -5.97 5.14
N ILE A 96 -1.67 -7.27 4.92
CA ILE A 96 -2.64 -8.06 5.71
C ILE A 96 -2.04 -8.67 6.98
N GLU A 97 -0.71 -8.68 7.10
CA GLU A 97 0.00 -9.17 8.27
C GLU A 97 -0.28 -8.27 9.47
N GLY A 98 -0.91 -8.81 10.51
CA GLY A 98 -1.33 -8.05 11.70
C GLY A 98 -2.61 -7.22 11.53
N ALA A 99 -3.17 -7.13 10.32
CA ALA A 99 -4.44 -6.44 10.07
C ALA A 99 -5.63 -7.17 10.72
N SER A 100 -6.62 -6.40 11.17
CA SER A 100 -7.89 -6.95 11.66
C SER A 100 -8.62 -7.73 10.55
N PRO A 101 -9.51 -8.69 10.88
CA PRO A 101 -10.25 -9.44 9.85
C PRO A 101 -11.02 -8.54 8.87
N SER A 102 -11.61 -7.45 9.36
CA SER A 102 -12.33 -6.47 8.53
C SER A 102 -11.41 -5.68 7.60
N GLU A 103 -10.25 -5.26 8.10
CA GLU A 103 -9.27 -4.50 7.29
C GLU A 103 -8.64 -5.41 6.21
N ARG A 104 -8.28 -6.65 6.59
CA ARG A 104 -7.83 -7.68 5.65
C ARG A 104 -8.85 -7.90 4.54
N ALA A 105 -10.13 -8.02 4.90
CA ALA A 105 -11.21 -8.19 3.94
C ALA A 105 -11.32 -6.99 2.97
N ALA A 106 -11.21 -5.77 3.49
CA ALA A 106 -11.25 -4.55 2.69
C ALA A 106 -10.08 -4.46 1.70
N ILE A 107 -8.85 -4.73 2.18
CA ILE A 107 -7.64 -4.74 1.35
C ILE A 107 -7.78 -5.77 0.23
N VAL A 108 -8.04 -7.03 0.58
CA VAL A 108 -8.07 -8.13 -0.39
C VAL A 108 -9.20 -7.93 -1.42
N SER A 109 -10.38 -7.46 -1.00
CA SER A 109 -11.49 -7.19 -1.92
C SER A 109 -11.20 -6.03 -2.87
N SER A 110 -10.59 -4.95 -2.36
CA SER A 110 -10.20 -3.79 -3.17
C SER A 110 -9.18 -4.18 -4.24
N VAL A 111 -8.15 -4.92 -3.85
CA VAL A 111 -7.11 -5.39 -4.77
C VAL A 111 -7.68 -6.36 -5.79
N TYR A 112 -8.50 -7.34 -5.38
CA TYR A 112 -9.14 -8.28 -6.30
C TYR A 112 -9.98 -7.55 -7.36
N PHE A 113 -10.79 -6.58 -6.93
CA PHE A 113 -11.60 -5.79 -7.85
C PHE A 113 -10.74 -5.05 -8.87
N ALA A 114 -9.72 -4.32 -8.43
CA ALA A 114 -8.83 -3.60 -9.34
C ALA A 114 -8.11 -4.53 -10.33
N LEU A 115 -7.57 -5.64 -9.83
CA LEU A 115 -6.84 -6.61 -10.65
C LEU A 115 -7.73 -7.34 -11.66
N SER A 116 -8.94 -7.73 -11.27
CA SER A 116 -9.90 -8.42 -12.17
C SER A 116 -10.40 -7.53 -13.31
N ARG A 117 -10.34 -6.20 -13.14
CA ARG A 117 -10.70 -5.21 -14.17
C ARG A 117 -9.55 -4.91 -15.14
N ASN A 118 -8.32 -5.32 -14.80
CA ASN A 118 -7.15 -5.06 -15.61
C ASN A 118 -6.74 -6.34 -16.40
N PRO A 119 -6.88 -6.36 -17.74
CA PRO A 119 -6.55 -7.54 -18.55
C PRO A 119 -5.04 -7.83 -18.61
N SER A 120 -4.19 -6.89 -18.21
CA SER A 120 -2.74 -7.06 -18.14
C SER A 120 -2.27 -7.61 -16.79
N THR A 121 -3.18 -7.87 -15.85
CA THR A 121 -2.85 -8.48 -14.57
C THR A 121 -2.24 -9.88 -14.79
N PRO A 122 -1.09 -10.18 -14.16
CA PRO A 122 -0.55 -11.54 -14.18
C PRO A 122 -1.51 -12.55 -13.54
N ALA A 123 -1.87 -13.61 -14.27
CA ALA A 123 -2.77 -14.65 -13.77
C ALA A 123 -2.36 -15.21 -12.39
N PRO A 124 -1.06 -15.51 -12.11
CA PRO A 124 -0.65 -16.01 -10.79
C PRO A 124 -0.92 -15.04 -9.63
N LEU A 125 -0.91 -13.73 -9.89
CA LEU A 125 -1.27 -12.72 -8.89
C LEU A 125 -2.77 -12.69 -8.67
N LEU A 126 -3.57 -12.73 -9.74
CA LEU A 126 -5.03 -12.73 -9.63
C LEU A 126 -5.54 -13.98 -8.90
N ASP A 127 -4.98 -15.15 -9.22
CA ASP A 127 -5.30 -16.42 -8.55
C ASP A 127 -4.97 -16.35 -7.05
N TYR A 128 -3.79 -15.85 -6.70
CA TYR A 128 -3.38 -15.65 -5.30
C TYR A 128 -4.39 -14.78 -4.52
N VAL A 129 -4.81 -13.65 -5.09
CA VAL A 129 -5.77 -12.76 -4.41
C VAL A 129 -7.16 -13.39 -4.35
N SER A 130 -7.57 -14.12 -5.38
CA SER A 130 -8.83 -14.88 -5.40
C SER A 130 -8.87 -15.92 -4.27
N ASP A 131 -7.79 -16.67 -4.08
CA ASP A 131 -7.66 -17.65 -2.99
C ASP A 131 -7.73 -16.97 -1.62
N LEU A 132 -7.13 -15.78 -1.46
CA LEU A 132 -7.27 -14.99 -0.24
C LEU A 132 -8.71 -14.55 -0.01
N VAL A 133 -9.44 -14.07 -1.02
CA VAL A 133 -10.87 -13.72 -0.88
C VAL A 133 -11.67 -14.92 -0.38
N ASN A 134 -11.46 -16.09 -0.99
CA ASN A 134 -12.19 -17.31 -0.68
C ASN A 134 -11.80 -17.92 0.68
N GLY A 135 -10.51 -17.89 1.03
CA GLY A 135 -9.99 -18.41 2.30
C GLY A 135 -10.26 -17.52 3.51
N SER A 136 -10.46 -16.22 3.30
CA SER A 136 -10.69 -15.24 4.38
C SER A 136 -12.10 -15.27 4.98
N ARG A 137 -13.03 -16.08 4.44
CA ARG A 137 -14.47 -16.08 4.82
C ARG A 137 -15.06 -14.66 4.88
N VAL A 138 -14.71 -13.79 3.92
CA VAL A 138 -15.32 -12.46 3.83
C VAL A 138 -16.79 -12.65 3.42
N PRO A 139 -17.78 -12.22 4.23
CA PRO A 139 -19.17 -12.34 3.84
C PRO A 139 -19.44 -11.33 2.70
N THR A 140 -19.50 -11.84 1.47
CA THR A 140 -19.74 -11.07 0.23
C THR A 140 -21.04 -10.25 0.24
N HIS A 141 -21.99 -10.58 1.13
CA HIS A 141 -23.28 -9.90 1.27
C HIS A 141 -23.23 -8.59 2.09
N SER A 142 -22.19 -8.37 2.90
CA SER A 142 -22.04 -7.12 3.67
C SER A 142 -21.29 -6.03 2.90
N VAL A 143 -20.47 -6.43 1.91
CA VAL A 143 -19.63 -5.53 1.11
C VAL A 143 -20.47 -4.75 0.11
N LEU A 144 -21.44 -5.36 -0.57
CA LEU A 144 -22.25 -4.69 -1.60
C LEU A 144 -23.32 -3.72 -1.06
N THR A 145 -23.56 -3.69 0.25
CA THR A 145 -24.61 -2.88 0.90
C THR A 145 -24.06 -1.76 1.78
N THR A 146 -22.73 -1.65 1.92
CA THR A 146 -22.11 -0.53 2.62
C THR A 146 -22.06 0.70 1.70
N PRO A 147 -22.49 1.90 2.15
CA PRO A 147 -22.65 3.08 1.29
C PRO A 147 -21.39 3.48 0.49
N TRP A 148 -20.20 3.27 1.05
CA TRP A 148 -18.90 3.58 0.43
C TRP A 148 -18.42 2.50 -0.56
N PHE A 149 -19.06 1.32 -0.56
CA PHE A 149 -18.72 0.16 -1.40
C PHE A 149 -19.71 -0.05 -2.56
N ASN A 150 -20.76 0.77 -2.69
CA ASN A 150 -21.61 0.73 -3.86
C ASN A 150 -20.99 1.59 -5.00
N PRO A 151 -20.49 1.00 -6.10
CA PRO A 151 -19.96 1.75 -7.23
C PRO A 151 -21.04 2.58 -7.95
N GLY A 152 -22.33 2.34 -7.68
CA GLY A 152 -23.44 3.20 -8.12
C GLY A 152 -23.68 4.42 -7.23
N ALA A 153 -23.07 4.51 -6.05
CA ALA A 153 -23.23 5.63 -5.11
C ALA A 153 -22.12 6.69 -5.23
N SER A 154 -21.03 6.39 -5.94
CA SER A 154 -19.88 7.29 -6.14
C SER A 154 -19.83 7.95 -7.53
N VAL A 155 -20.80 7.67 -8.41
CA VAL A 155 -21.04 8.47 -9.61
C VAL A 155 -22.14 9.46 -9.27
N GLY A 156 -21.81 10.74 -9.29
CA GLY A 156 -22.75 11.82 -9.01
C GLY A 156 -24.06 11.62 -9.76
N THR A 157 -25.15 11.58 -9.00
CA THR A 157 -26.43 12.15 -9.39
C THR A 157 -26.17 13.62 -9.72
N LEU A 158 -25.80 13.88 -10.96
CA LEU A 158 -26.04 15.17 -11.59
C LEU A 158 -27.47 15.11 -12.11
N GLU A 159 -28.27 16.05 -11.63
CA GLU A 159 -29.48 16.53 -12.31
C GLU A 159 -29.25 16.79 -13.80
#